data_AF-A0A6A4SAR8-F1
#
_entry.id   AF-A0A6A4SAR8-F1
#
_cell.length_a   1.000
_cell.length_b   1.000
_cell.length_c   1.000
_cell.angle_alpha   90.00
_cell.angle_beta   90.00
_cell.angle_gamma   90.00
#
_symmetry.space_group_name_H-M   'P 1'
#
loop_
_entity.id
_entity.type
_entity.pdbx_description
1 polymer ?
#
loop_
_entity_poly.entity_id
_entity_poly.type
_entity_poly.pdbx_seq_one_letter_code
_entity_poly.pdbx_strand_id
1 'polypeptide(L)'
;MQTSVVQPSSQFMCSVIIAEASGGGGGGGGVPMEKPSSSGRAALEETTGLVEEDEVLRGAEGGVVDPRPPRKSSSSRSSRKSFRLDYRLEEEVTKSCRDKYGRWINPWSTWRFPSHSMLLRFLLFDKNHSNVPTNKEALDSELPVMEPFFVQNPDLSDSGPGLRVTWLGHATVLVEIDGLNILTDPIFSQRASPLQFMGPKRYRGPPCTVEQLPRIDAVVISHSHYDHLDVGSVASLNARFGGELRWFVPLGLMDWLARMDCENVMELDWWEENCVPGHDDITFVCTPSQHWSKRTALDDNKSLWGSWTVLGPEHRFFFAGDTGYCSSFLEIGRRFGPFDLAAIPIGAYLPRDVMQGQHVDPAEAVQIHQDLQAKQSVAIHWGTFALAHEYYMEPPVHLRDALEQKGLNPKSFFTLHHEQRREKSRKMPSCSDSESKDSGMWSVMISGLDEGLGPELVSGASAPEDEGESHAGEPAECVSLPGEANCGMRRKNDFSWTLSNLRLI
;
A
#
# COMPACT_ATOMS: atom_id res chain seq x y z
N MET A 1 8.71 -15.57 47.42
CA MET A 1 8.89 -16.68 46.46
C MET A 1 8.46 -16.20 45.09
N GLN A 2 9.02 -16.74 44.00
CA GLN A 2 8.69 -16.32 42.64
C GLN A 2 7.33 -16.86 42.21
N THR A 3 6.50 -16.03 41.57
CA THR A 3 5.33 -16.45 40.80
C THR A 3 5.58 -16.09 39.35
N SER A 4 5.96 -17.09 38.54
CA SER A 4 6.25 -16.94 37.12
C SER A 4 4.96 -16.72 36.33
N VAL A 5 4.70 -15.48 35.92
CA VAL A 5 3.61 -15.16 34.99
C VAL A 5 4.04 -15.54 33.58
N VAL A 6 3.51 -16.65 33.07
CA VAL A 6 3.71 -17.06 31.67
C VAL A 6 2.90 -16.12 30.77
N GLN A 7 3.58 -15.31 29.96
CA GLN A 7 2.92 -14.50 28.94
C GLN A 7 2.47 -15.40 27.77
N PRO A 8 1.22 -15.30 27.28
CA PRO A 8 0.84 -15.95 26.03
C PRO A 8 1.57 -15.27 24.86
N SER A 9 2.18 -16.08 24.00
CA SER A 9 3.09 -15.66 22.92
C SER A 9 2.36 -15.29 21.61
N SER A 10 3.09 -14.74 20.63
CA SER A 10 2.57 -14.17 19.37
C SER A 10 2.00 -15.19 18.36
N GLN A 11 1.61 -16.39 18.80
CA GLN A 11 1.44 -17.57 17.95
C GLN A 11 0.28 -17.52 16.95
N PHE A 12 -0.71 -16.63 17.15
CA PHE A 12 -1.97 -16.74 16.39
C PHE A 12 -1.96 -16.15 14.97
N MET A 13 -1.05 -15.23 14.62
CA MET A 13 -1.01 -14.72 13.25
C MET A 13 -0.55 -15.81 12.26
N CYS A 14 0.53 -16.53 12.60
CA CYS A 14 0.96 -17.73 11.88
C CYS A 14 0.07 -18.96 12.11
N SER A 15 -0.87 -18.96 13.07
CA SER A 15 -1.87 -20.05 13.19
C SER A 15 -2.83 -20.07 12.01
N VAL A 16 -3.11 -18.91 11.38
CA VAL A 16 -3.88 -18.82 10.13
C VAL A 16 -3.11 -19.45 8.96
N ILE A 17 -1.77 -19.33 8.95
CA ILE A 17 -0.89 -19.96 7.94
C ILE A 17 -0.89 -21.50 8.06
N ILE A 18 -0.92 -22.07 9.28
CA ILE A 18 -0.71 -23.51 9.49
C ILE A 18 -1.99 -24.37 9.49
N ALA A 19 -3.18 -23.77 9.54
CA ALA A 19 -4.45 -24.48 9.79
C ALA A 19 -4.90 -25.55 8.74
N GLU A 20 -4.24 -25.69 7.58
CA GLU A 20 -4.52 -26.75 6.58
C GLU A 20 -3.44 -27.87 6.49
N ALA A 21 -2.36 -27.81 7.28
CA ALA A 21 -1.20 -28.71 7.12
C ALA A 21 -1.32 -30.12 7.77
N SER A 22 -2.49 -30.51 8.29
CA SER A 22 -2.69 -31.75 9.07
C SER A 22 -3.81 -32.67 8.55
N GLY A 23 -4.22 -32.52 7.29
CA GLY A 23 -5.36 -33.22 6.68
C GLY A 23 -5.04 -34.08 5.45
N GLY A 24 -4.04 -34.97 5.48
CA GLY A 24 -3.68 -35.76 4.28
C GLY A 24 -2.89 -37.05 4.49
N GLY A 25 -3.59 -38.20 4.55
CA GLY A 25 -3.02 -39.56 4.41
C GLY A 25 -2.53 -40.23 5.71
N GLY A 26 -2.72 -41.55 5.89
CA GLY A 26 -3.44 -42.51 5.05
C GLY A 26 -3.35 -43.97 5.54
N GLY A 27 -4.21 -44.83 4.99
CA GLY A 27 -4.26 -46.28 5.27
C GLY A 27 -5.19 -46.67 6.43
N GLY A 28 -5.83 -47.84 6.44
CA GLY A 28 -5.93 -48.86 5.38
C GLY A 28 -6.25 -50.26 5.91
N GLY A 29 -7.46 -50.77 5.68
CA GLY A 29 -7.86 -52.14 6.05
C GLY A 29 -9.29 -52.49 5.64
N GLY A 30 -9.51 -53.74 5.18
CA GLY A 30 -10.84 -54.32 4.96
C GLY A 30 -11.32 -55.17 6.16
N VAL A 31 -12.34 -56.03 6.07
CA VAL A 31 -13.04 -56.56 4.86
C VAL A 31 -14.61 -56.55 5.09
N PRO A 32 -15.52 -57.48 4.67
CA PRO A 32 -16.79 -57.04 4.02
C PRO A 32 -18.11 -57.51 4.71
N MET A 33 -19.21 -57.50 3.93
CA MET A 33 -20.62 -57.88 4.21
C MET A 33 -21.51 -56.74 4.77
N GLU A 34 -22.82 -56.64 4.48
CA GLU A 34 -23.73 -57.47 3.66
C GLU A 34 -24.86 -56.63 2.99
N LYS A 35 -25.74 -57.24 2.17
CA LYS A 35 -26.98 -56.63 1.61
C LYS A 35 -28.23 -57.37 2.11
N PRO A 36 -29.34 -56.65 2.37
CA PRO A 36 -30.53 -56.70 1.49
C PRO A 36 -30.93 -55.30 0.98
N SER A 37 -31.58 -55.08 -0.18
CA SER A 37 -32.94 -55.49 -0.64
C SER A 37 -34.08 -54.82 0.16
N SER A 38 -35.16 -54.28 -0.43
CA SER A 38 -35.63 -54.32 -1.84
C SER A 38 -36.74 -53.28 -2.13
N SER A 39 -37.02 -53.04 -3.44
CA SER A 39 -38.19 -52.32 -4.01
C SER A 39 -38.27 -50.79 -3.79
N GLY A 40 -38.79 -50.00 -4.74
CA GLY A 40 -39.34 -50.38 -6.04
C GLY A 40 -39.58 -49.24 -7.04
N ARG A 41 -40.25 -49.62 -8.15
CA ARG A 41 -40.76 -48.86 -9.32
C ARG A 41 -41.32 -47.45 -9.00
N ALA A 42 -41.41 -46.52 -9.96
CA ALA A 42 -41.44 -46.69 -11.43
C ALA A 42 -40.72 -45.55 -12.20
N ALA A 43 -40.59 -45.72 -13.51
CA ALA A 43 -40.21 -44.69 -14.48
C ALA A 43 -41.32 -44.53 -15.54
N LEU A 44 -41.39 -43.33 -16.14
CA LEU A 44 -42.11 -42.90 -17.35
C LEU A 44 -41.63 -41.43 -17.51
N GLU A 45 -40.73 -41.04 -18.41
CA GLU A 45 -40.66 -41.10 -19.89
C GLU A 45 -40.68 -39.65 -20.43
N GLU A 46 -40.14 -39.46 -21.63
CA GLU A 46 -39.93 -38.14 -22.24
C GLU A 46 -41.23 -37.58 -22.87
N THR A 47 -41.27 -36.27 -23.12
CA THR A 47 -41.48 -35.79 -24.51
C THR A 47 -41.11 -34.32 -24.68
N THR A 48 -40.75 -33.96 -25.92
CA THR A 48 -40.39 -32.62 -26.38
C THR A 48 -41.60 -31.83 -26.89
N GLY A 49 -41.56 -30.49 -26.82
CA GLY A 49 -42.55 -29.63 -27.50
C GLY A 49 -42.13 -28.17 -27.59
N LEU A 50 -41.90 -27.68 -28.81
CA LEU A 50 -41.79 -26.25 -29.17
C LEU A 50 -43.08 -25.82 -29.87
N VAL A 51 -43.65 -24.67 -29.52
CA VAL A 51 -44.24 -23.72 -30.49
C VAL A 51 -44.18 -22.29 -29.91
N GLU A 52 -44.02 -21.29 -30.78
CA GLU A 52 -44.30 -19.87 -30.53
C GLU A 52 -45.79 -19.57 -30.84
N GLU A 53 -46.34 -18.44 -30.41
CA GLU A 53 -47.35 -17.73 -31.22
C GLU A 53 -47.48 -16.23 -30.83
N ASP A 54 -47.80 -15.39 -31.81
CA ASP A 54 -47.97 -13.92 -31.71
C ASP A 54 -49.41 -13.53 -31.31
N GLU A 55 -49.57 -12.32 -30.74
CA GLU A 55 -50.82 -11.55 -30.91
C GLU A 55 -50.56 -10.09 -31.32
N VAL A 56 -51.17 -9.68 -32.44
CA VAL A 56 -51.25 -8.29 -32.94
C VAL A 56 -52.56 -8.13 -33.71
N LEU A 57 -53.36 -7.08 -33.43
CA LEU A 57 -54.31 -6.38 -34.35
C LEU A 57 -54.92 -5.15 -33.60
N ARG A 58 -54.67 -3.89 -34.04
CA ARG A 58 -55.59 -2.94 -34.75
C ARG A 58 -56.97 -2.71 -34.09
N GLY A 59 -57.53 -1.49 -33.97
CA GLY A 59 -57.22 -0.09 -34.39
C GLY A 59 -58.39 0.83 -33.90
N ALA A 60 -58.68 2.07 -34.29
CA ALA A 60 -58.09 3.21 -35.05
C ALA A 60 -59.01 4.46 -34.72
N GLU A 61 -59.05 5.68 -35.31
CA GLU A 61 -58.36 6.40 -36.40
C GLU A 61 -58.64 7.94 -36.29
N GLY A 62 -57.86 8.81 -36.95
CA GLY A 62 -58.19 10.24 -37.24
C GLY A 62 -57.75 11.31 -36.20
N GLY A 63 -57.25 12.50 -36.56
CA GLY A 63 -56.85 13.02 -37.89
C GLY A 63 -56.35 14.49 -37.91
N VAL A 64 -55.60 14.86 -38.96
CA VAL A 64 -55.36 16.23 -39.51
C VAL A 64 -54.66 17.32 -38.65
N VAL A 65 -53.31 17.35 -38.69
CA VAL A 65 -52.43 18.43 -39.28
C VAL A 65 -52.92 19.90 -39.29
N ASP A 66 -52.15 20.98 -39.00
CA ASP A 66 -50.82 21.22 -38.38
C ASP A 66 -50.62 22.76 -38.12
N PRO A 67 -49.56 23.49 -38.54
CA PRO A 67 -48.32 23.75 -37.78
C PRO A 67 -48.15 25.14 -37.15
N ARG A 68 -47.40 25.17 -36.01
CA ARG A 68 -46.31 26.13 -35.72
C ARG A 68 -45.42 25.63 -34.55
N PRO A 69 -44.16 26.12 -34.40
CA PRO A 69 -43.04 25.22 -34.09
C PRO A 69 -42.71 25.01 -32.60
N PRO A 70 -42.23 23.81 -32.21
CA PRO A 70 -41.53 23.61 -30.95
C PRO A 70 -40.13 24.23 -30.96
N ARG A 71 -39.63 24.62 -29.79
CA ARG A 71 -38.27 25.17 -29.61
C ARG A 71 -37.22 24.08 -29.82
N LYS A 72 -36.12 24.43 -30.48
CA LYS A 72 -34.91 23.59 -30.55
C LYS A 72 -34.23 23.57 -29.17
N SER A 73 -34.20 22.42 -28.50
CA SER A 73 -33.13 22.10 -27.56
C SER A 73 -31.96 21.49 -28.34
N SER A 74 -30.75 22.00 -28.14
CA SER A 74 -29.58 21.59 -28.91
C SER A 74 -29.00 20.29 -28.36
N SER A 75 -29.17 19.18 -29.08
CA SER A 75 -28.46 17.93 -28.84
C SER A 75 -26.98 18.04 -29.26
N SER A 76 -26.21 18.87 -28.56
CA SER A 76 -24.77 18.95 -28.74
C SER A 76 -24.13 17.65 -28.24
N ARG A 77 -23.81 16.75 -29.17
CA ARG A 77 -22.88 15.63 -28.96
C ARG A 77 -21.50 16.19 -28.63
N SER A 78 -21.30 16.61 -27.38
CA SER A 78 -19.97 16.96 -26.88
C SER A 78 -19.11 15.71 -26.93
N SER A 79 -17.95 15.80 -27.59
CA SER A 79 -17.05 14.68 -27.77
C SER A 79 -16.53 14.21 -26.41
N ARG A 80 -16.80 12.95 -26.04
CA ARG A 80 -16.23 12.32 -24.85
C ARG A 80 -14.70 12.31 -24.99
N LYS A 81 -14.02 13.25 -24.33
CA LYS A 81 -12.60 13.13 -24.01
C LYS A 81 -12.44 12.26 -22.76
N SER A 82 -12.90 11.01 -22.83
CA SER A 82 -12.42 10.00 -21.89
C SER A 82 -10.90 9.86 -22.08
N PHE A 83 -10.16 9.72 -20.99
CA PHE A 83 -8.71 9.58 -21.02
C PHE A 83 -8.33 8.18 -21.50
N ARG A 84 -8.56 7.89 -22.79
CA ARG A 84 -8.20 6.61 -23.40
C ARG A 84 -6.68 6.44 -23.35
N LEU A 85 -6.23 5.64 -22.39
CA LEU A 85 -4.95 4.94 -22.46
C LEU A 85 -4.83 4.30 -23.86
N ASP A 86 -3.64 4.31 -24.46
CA ASP A 86 -3.45 3.62 -25.74
C ASP A 86 -3.43 2.11 -25.47
N TYR A 87 -4.57 1.45 -25.70
CA TYR A 87 -4.83 0.03 -25.44
C TYR A 87 -3.85 -0.92 -26.18
N ARG A 88 -2.98 -0.41 -27.05
CA ARG A 88 -1.87 -1.13 -27.68
C ARG A 88 -0.82 -1.71 -26.71
N LEU A 89 -0.91 -1.41 -25.41
CA LEU A 89 -0.05 -1.96 -24.36
C LEU A 89 -0.66 -3.17 -23.60
N GLU A 90 -1.86 -3.65 -23.95
CA GLU A 90 -2.52 -4.77 -23.24
C GLU A 90 -1.82 -6.14 -23.38
N GLU A 91 -0.85 -6.27 -24.29
CA GLU A 91 -0.06 -7.50 -24.50
C GLU A 91 1.23 -7.54 -23.65
N GLU A 92 1.66 -6.41 -23.04
CA GLU A 92 2.95 -6.32 -22.32
C GLU A 92 2.85 -6.43 -20.78
N VAL A 93 1.64 -6.55 -20.21
CA VAL A 93 1.44 -6.56 -18.74
C VAL A 93 1.21 -7.95 -18.16
N THR A 94 1.76 -8.19 -16.97
CA THR A 94 1.59 -9.41 -16.17
C THR A 94 0.14 -9.52 -15.69
N LYS A 95 -0.61 -10.47 -16.24
CA LYS A 95 -2.03 -10.71 -15.88
C LYS A 95 -2.13 -11.62 -14.66
N SER A 96 -3.22 -11.47 -13.91
CA SER A 96 -3.55 -12.36 -12.80
C SER A 96 -3.81 -13.79 -13.32
N CYS A 97 -3.59 -14.80 -12.48
CA CYS A 97 -3.83 -16.19 -12.87
C CYS A 97 -4.20 -17.07 -11.66
N ARG A 98 -4.95 -18.14 -11.95
CA ARG A 98 -5.45 -19.10 -10.97
C ARG A 98 -4.91 -20.50 -11.23
N ASP A 99 -4.80 -21.29 -10.18
CA ASP A 99 -4.50 -22.71 -10.29
C ASP A 99 -5.73 -23.54 -10.71
N LYS A 100 -5.52 -24.85 -10.86
CA LYS A 100 -6.56 -25.83 -11.22
C LYS A 100 -7.68 -26.01 -10.17
N TYR A 101 -7.55 -25.40 -8.99
CA TYR A 101 -8.57 -25.38 -7.94
C TYR A 101 -9.28 -24.02 -7.84
N GLY A 102 -8.91 -23.06 -8.70
CA GLY A 102 -9.46 -21.70 -8.71
C GLY A 102 -8.86 -20.77 -7.64
N ARG A 103 -7.78 -21.18 -6.94
CA ARG A 103 -7.02 -20.30 -6.04
C ARG A 103 -6.06 -19.44 -6.88
N TRP A 104 -5.94 -18.15 -6.56
CA TRP A 104 -4.99 -17.24 -7.23
C TRP A 104 -3.54 -17.62 -6.96
N ILE A 105 -2.64 -17.35 -7.90
CA ILE A 105 -1.20 -17.63 -7.78
C ILE A 105 -0.35 -16.44 -8.24
N ASN A 106 0.84 -16.31 -7.67
CA ASN A 106 1.82 -15.31 -8.11
C ASN A 106 2.56 -15.80 -9.38
N PRO A 107 2.61 -15.01 -10.46
CA PRO A 107 3.29 -15.40 -11.70
C PRO A 107 4.82 -15.21 -11.68
N TRP A 108 5.38 -14.42 -10.76
CA TRP A 108 6.81 -14.07 -10.76
C TRP A 108 7.71 -15.12 -10.10
N SER A 109 8.90 -15.33 -10.66
CA SER A 109 9.93 -16.26 -10.14
C SER A 109 10.57 -15.81 -8.81
N THR A 110 10.33 -14.56 -8.41
CA THR A 110 10.63 -13.99 -7.08
C THR A 110 9.70 -14.52 -5.99
N TRP A 111 8.50 -14.99 -6.33
CA TRP A 111 7.58 -15.59 -5.35
C TRP A 111 8.14 -16.90 -4.80
N ARG A 112 8.29 -16.95 -3.47
CA ARG A 112 8.68 -18.15 -2.73
C ARG A 112 7.88 -18.20 -1.43
N PHE A 113 6.81 -18.99 -1.41
CA PHE A 113 6.09 -19.25 -0.17
C PHE A 113 6.98 -20.10 0.76
N PRO A 114 7.08 -19.77 2.07
CA PRO A 114 7.93 -20.50 3.00
C PRO A 114 7.51 -21.97 3.15
N SER A 115 8.49 -22.87 3.22
CA SER A 115 8.22 -24.29 3.46
C SER A 115 7.62 -24.52 4.86
N HIS A 116 6.82 -25.57 5.05
CA HIS A 116 6.25 -25.88 6.37
C HIS A 116 7.30 -26.06 7.47
N SER A 117 8.51 -26.53 7.13
CA SER A 117 9.64 -26.62 8.07
C SER A 117 10.23 -25.25 8.43
N MET A 118 10.25 -24.29 7.49
CA MET A 118 10.63 -22.89 7.77
C MET A 118 9.57 -22.18 8.62
N LEU A 119 8.28 -22.37 8.33
CA LEU A 119 7.18 -21.83 9.14
C LEU A 119 7.17 -22.40 10.56
N LEU A 120 7.44 -23.70 10.71
CA LEU A 120 7.59 -24.35 12.01
C LEU A 120 8.84 -23.86 12.77
N ARG A 121 9.95 -23.58 12.06
CA ARG A 121 11.15 -22.95 12.65
C ARG A 121 10.82 -21.55 13.16
N PHE A 122 10.19 -20.74 12.33
CA PHE A 122 9.79 -19.37 12.63
C PHE A 122 8.91 -19.30 13.89
N LEU A 123 7.91 -20.18 13.99
CA LEU A 123 6.98 -20.24 15.13
C LEU A 123 7.57 -20.74 16.45
N LEU A 124 8.56 -21.65 16.40
CA LEU A 124 9.02 -22.38 17.59
C LEU A 124 10.44 -22.03 18.04
N PHE A 125 11.30 -21.54 17.14
CA PHE A 125 12.75 -21.40 17.39
C PHE A 125 13.32 -20.03 17.00
N ASP A 126 12.74 -19.33 16.02
CA ASP A 126 13.21 -17.99 15.67
C ASP A 126 12.82 -17.01 16.78
N LYS A 127 13.82 -16.25 17.25
CA LYS A 127 13.62 -15.28 18.32
C LYS A 127 12.95 -14.04 17.77
N ASN A 128 11.90 -13.58 18.46
CA ASN A 128 11.31 -12.27 18.21
C ASN A 128 12.28 -11.19 18.72
N HIS A 129 12.81 -10.37 17.81
CA HIS A 129 13.74 -9.28 18.12
C HIS A 129 13.06 -7.89 18.04
N SER A 130 11.73 -7.82 18.01
CA SER A 130 11.00 -6.55 17.86
C SER A 130 11.22 -5.58 19.01
N ASN A 131 11.49 -6.09 20.22
CA ASN A 131 11.81 -5.36 21.46
C ASN A 131 10.92 -4.14 21.74
N VAL A 132 9.66 -4.18 21.31
CA VAL A 132 8.66 -3.11 21.51
C VAL A 132 8.56 -2.79 23.01
N PRO A 133 8.84 -1.55 23.46
CA PRO A 133 8.74 -1.19 24.86
C PRO A 133 7.32 -1.39 25.41
N THR A 134 7.22 -1.99 26.59
CA THR A 134 5.95 -2.13 27.33
C THR A 134 5.56 -0.86 28.09
N ASN A 135 6.49 0.10 28.20
CA ASN A 135 6.32 1.41 28.80
C ASN A 135 5.73 2.40 27.77
N LYS A 136 4.73 3.21 28.17
CA LYS A 136 4.07 4.16 27.28
C LYS A 136 4.98 5.35 26.96
N GLU A 137 5.61 5.93 27.98
CA GLU A 137 6.49 7.10 27.86
C GLU A 137 7.66 6.87 26.87
N ALA A 138 8.25 5.67 26.85
CA ALA A 138 9.29 5.27 25.91
C ALA A 138 8.76 5.21 24.47
N LEU A 139 7.62 4.53 24.25
CA LEU A 139 6.96 4.49 22.94
C LEU A 139 6.50 5.88 22.49
N ASP A 140 6.02 6.73 23.39
CA ASP A 140 5.61 8.10 23.08
C ASP A 140 6.80 9.01 22.75
N SER A 141 8.00 8.70 23.26
CA SER A 141 9.24 9.44 22.96
C SER A 141 9.88 9.03 21.63
N GLU A 142 9.70 7.79 21.17
CA GLU A 142 10.27 7.29 19.91
C GLU A 142 9.25 7.31 18.75
N LEU A 143 7.99 7.02 19.05
CA LEU A 143 6.85 7.03 18.13
C LEU A 143 5.65 7.75 18.78
N PRO A 144 5.69 9.09 18.88
CA PRO A 144 4.53 9.87 19.30
C PRO A 144 3.34 9.61 18.36
N VAL A 145 2.15 9.49 18.96
CA VAL A 145 0.87 9.68 18.27
C VAL A 145 0.42 11.09 18.65
N MET A 146 0.08 11.91 17.66
CA MET A 146 -0.28 13.31 17.86
C MET A 146 -1.82 13.44 17.93
N GLU A 147 -2.39 14.46 17.29
CA GLU A 147 -3.81 14.49 16.92
C GLU A 147 -3.90 15.04 15.46
N PRO A 148 -4.71 14.49 14.54
CA PRO A 148 -4.67 14.90 13.14
C PRO A 148 -5.21 16.32 12.90
N PHE A 149 -4.68 16.99 11.88
CA PHE A 149 -5.07 18.38 11.54
C PHE A 149 -6.58 18.57 11.38
N PHE A 150 -7.28 17.61 10.76
CA PHE A 150 -8.74 17.68 10.54
C PHE A 150 -9.57 17.49 11.84
N VAL A 151 -8.97 16.96 12.90
CA VAL A 151 -9.60 16.89 14.24
C VAL A 151 -9.42 18.22 14.97
N GLN A 152 -8.22 18.80 14.88
CA GLN A 152 -7.91 20.11 15.46
C GLN A 152 -8.61 21.28 14.75
N ASN A 153 -8.80 21.18 13.42
CA ASN A 153 -9.31 22.24 12.54
C ASN A 153 -10.32 21.66 11.51
N PRO A 154 -11.49 21.17 11.94
CA PRO A 154 -12.46 20.53 11.05
C PRO A 154 -12.93 21.47 9.93
N ASP A 155 -13.17 22.75 10.25
CA ASP A 155 -13.61 23.79 9.31
C ASP A 155 -12.57 24.13 8.22
N LEU A 156 -11.32 23.67 8.36
CA LEU A 156 -10.22 23.88 7.41
C LEU A 156 -9.79 22.57 6.71
N SER A 157 -10.50 21.47 6.93
CA SER A 157 -10.21 20.19 6.26
C SER A 157 -10.38 20.29 4.74
N ASP A 158 -11.43 20.99 4.28
CA ASP A 158 -11.80 21.17 2.87
C ASP A 158 -10.84 22.11 2.13
N SER A 159 -9.69 21.58 1.72
CA SER A 159 -8.52 22.35 1.25
C SER A 159 -8.41 22.50 -0.27
N GLY A 160 -9.47 22.19 -1.02
CA GLY A 160 -9.50 22.32 -2.48
C GLY A 160 -8.61 21.31 -3.22
N PRO A 161 -8.38 21.51 -4.53
CA PRO A 161 -7.62 20.57 -5.36
C PRO A 161 -6.12 20.63 -5.07
N GLY A 162 -5.53 19.47 -4.80
CA GLY A 162 -4.11 19.31 -4.49
C GLY A 162 -3.76 17.86 -4.17
N LEU A 163 -2.60 17.64 -3.56
CA LEU A 163 -2.20 16.33 -3.03
C LEU A 163 -1.67 16.47 -1.60
N ARG A 164 -2.33 15.79 -0.66
CA ARG A 164 -1.97 15.69 0.76
C ARG A 164 -2.09 14.25 1.25
N VAL A 165 -1.29 13.90 2.25
CA VAL A 165 -1.33 12.59 2.92
C VAL A 165 -1.25 12.75 4.44
N THR A 166 -2.02 11.92 5.15
CA THR A 166 -1.99 11.76 6.60
C THR A 166 -1.87 10.26 6.94
N TRP A 167 -0.82 9.86 7.64
CA TRP A 167 -0.64 8.46 8.07
C TRP A 167 -1.36 8.19 9.39
N LEU A 168 -2.28 7.23 9.40
CA LEU A 168 -3.10 6.84 10.55
C LEU A 168 -2.56 5.58 11.27
N GLY A 169 -1.36 5.14 10.87
CA GLY A 169 -0.68 3.93 11.35
C GLY A 169 -0.88 2.73 10.43
N HIS A 170 0.05 1.77 10.53
CA HIS A 170 0.12 0.56 9.70
C HIS A 170 0.10 0.87 8.19
N ALA A 171 -0.73 0.18 7.41
CA ALA A 171 -0.98 0.50 6.00
C ALA A 171 -1.96 1.67 5.80
N THR A 172 -2.70 2.08 6.83
CA THR A 172 -3.75 3.10 6.73
C THR A 172 -3.17 4.50 6.52
N VAL A 173 -3.23 5.01 5.29
CA VAL A 173 -3.11 6.43 4.94
C VAL A 173 -4.45 6.99 4.47
N LEU A 174 -4.79 8.19 4.94
CA LEU A 174 -5.75 9.09 4.31
C LEU A 174 -4.99 9.90 3.25
N VAL A 175 -5.48 9.88 2.02
CA VAL A 175 -4.93 10.61 0.87
C VAL A 175 -6.01 11.52 0.31
N GLU A 176 -5.66 12.78 0.16
CA GLU A 176 -6.56 13.84 -0.30
C GLU A 176 -5.99 14.30 -1.64
N ILE A 177 -6.64 13.92 -2.75
CA ILE A 177 -6.13 14.01 -4.11
C ILE A 177 -7.17 14.57 -5.08
N ASP A 178 -6.85 15.70 -5.71
CA ASP A 178 -7.65 16.38 -6.75
C ASP A 178 -9.14 16.61 -6.40
N GLY A 179 -9.48 16.60 -5.10
CA GLY A 179 -10.84 16.79 -4.58
C GLY A 179 -11.53 15.53 -4.03
N LEU A 180 -10.85 14.36 -4.02
CA LEU A 180 -11.30 13.16 -3.31
C LEU A 180 -10.49 12.91 -2.03
N ASN A 181 -11.19 12.42 -1.01
CA ASN A 181 -10.63 11.83 0.20
C ASN A 181 -10.69 10.30 0.11
N ILE A 182 -9.52 9.69 -0.06
CA ILE A 182 -9.33 8.25 -0.24
C ILE A 182 -8.69 7.67 1.02
N LEU A 183 -9.26 6.61 1.56
CA LEU A 183 -8.72 5.88 2.70
C LEU A 183 -8.20 4.50 2.25
N THR A 184 -6.95 4.19 2.59
CA THR A 184 -6.32 2.89 2.28
C THR A 184 -6.42 1.95 3.47
N ASP A 185 -6.63 0.65 3.24
CA ASP A 185 -6.51 -0.45 4.21
C ASP A 185 -6.84 -0.06 5.67
N PRO A 186 -8.10 0.31 5.97
CA PRO A 186 -8.45 0.95 7.24
C PRO A 186 -8.46 -0.06 8.39
N ILE A 187 -7.54 0.13 9.35
CA ILE A 187 -7.59 -0.53 10.66
C ILE A 187 -7.59 0.48 11.81
N PHE A 188 -8.75 0.65 12.44
CA PHE A 188 -8.98 1.41 13.67
C PHE A 188 -9.08 0.48 14.91
N SER A 189 -9.36 -0.81 14.71
CA SER A 189 -9.38 -1.80 15.80
C SER A 189 -8.05 -1.92 16.56
N GLN A 190 -8.14 -2.41 17.79
CA GLN A 190 -6.98 -2.65 18.66
C GLN A 190 -6.19 -3.91 18.28
N ARG A 191 -6.84 -4.90 17.66
CA ARG A 191 -6.18 -6.11 17.14
C ARG A 191 -6.49 -6.36 15.67
N ALA A 192 -5.46 -6.78 14.94
CA ALA A 192 -5.56 -7.39 13.63
C ALA A 192 -5.89 -8.87 13.79
N SER A 193 -7.17 -9.18 14.03
CA SER A 193 -7.60 -10.53 14.43
C SER A 193 -9.10 -10.72 14.25
N PRO A 194 -9.58 -11.95 13.93
CA PRO A 194 -11.01 -12.28 14.00
C PRO A 194 -11.56 -12.25 15.45
N LEU A 195 -10.69 -12.20 16.46
CA LEU A 195 -11.05 -12.26 17.87
C LEU A 195 -10.30 -11.17 18.65
N GLN A 196 -10.97 -10.09 19.05
CA GLN A 196 -10.32 -8.92 19.68
C GLN A 196 -9.63 -9.19 21.04
N PHE A 197 -9.78 -10.39 21.61
CA PHE A 197 -9.00 -10.83 22.79
C PHE A 197 -7.68 -11.55 22.44
N MET A 198 -7.44 -11.96 21.20
CA MET A 198 -6.30 -12.79 20.75
C MET A 198 -5.68 -12.26 19.45
N GLY A 199 -4.46 -12.70 19.10
CA GLY A 199 -3.74 -12.23 17.90
C GLY A 199 -3.02 -10.88 18.09
N PRO A 200 -2.36 -10.34 17.05
CA PRO A 200 -1.56 -9.12 17.13
C PRO A 200 -2.36 -7.93 17.68
N LYS A 201 -1.81 -7.24 18.69
CA LYS A 201 -2.32 -5.96 19.17
C LYS A 201 -1.40 -4.84 18.71
N ARG A 202 -1.95 -3.70 18.28
CA ARG A 202 -1.16 -2.50 17.99
C ARG A 202 -0.53 -1.93 19.27
N TYR A 203 0.71 -1.46 19.15
CA TYR A 203 1.45 -0.77 20.24
C TYR A 203 1.39 0.76 20.11
N ARG A 204 0.99 1.27 18.94
CA ARG A 204 0.51 2.64 18.73
C ARG A 204 -0.97 2.61 18.36
N GLY A 205 -1.79 3.44 19.00
CA GLY A 205 -3.22 3.54 18.68
C GLY A 205 -3.47 4.10 17.27
N PRO A 206 -4.72 4.09 16.77
CA PRO A 206 -5.09 5.01 15.70
C PRO A 206 -5.09 6.45 16.27
N PRO A 207 -4.68 7.47 15.51
CA PRO A 207 -4.64 8.85 15.98
C PRO A 207 -6.02 9.52 16.10
N CYS A 208 -7.02 8.97 15.43
CA CYS A 208 -8.41 9.44 15.48
C CYS A 208 -9.37 8.25 15.41
N THR A 209 -10.63 8.47 15.77
CA THR A 209 -11.71 7.49 15.56
C THR A 209 -12.33 7.64 14.16
N VAL A 210 -13.17 6.68 13.75
CA VAL A 210 -13.85 6.72 12.44
C VAL A 210 -14.83 7.89 12.36
N GLU A 211 -15.38 8.33 13.48
CA GLU A 211 -16.29 9.49 13.60
C GLU A 211 -15.55 10.83 13.44
N GLN A 212 -14.25 10.87 13.70
CA GLN A 212 -13.41 12.07 13.62
C GLN A 212 -12.80 12.32 12.22
N LEU A 213 -12.87 11.36 11.30
CA LEU A 213 -12.40 11.53 9.91
C LEU A 213 -13.19 12.66 9.19
N PRO A 214 -12.63 13.29 8.13
CA PRO A 214 -13.42 14.05 7.17
C PRO A 214 -14.40 13.14 6.41
N ARG A 215 -15.17 13.68 5.45
CA ARG A 215 -15.87 12.85 4.45
C ARG A 215 -14.85 11.95 3.75
N ILE A 216 -15.18 10.67 3.55
CA ILE A 216 -14.38 9.72 2.78
C ILE A 216 -15.22 9.31 1.56
N ASP A 217 -14.69 9.53 0.37
CA ASP A 217 -15.38 9.24 -0.89
C ASP A 217 -15.07 7.83 -1.39
N ALA A 218 -13.86 7.34 -1.09
CA ALA A 218 -13.38 6.03 -1.47
C ALA A 218 -12.60 5.34 -0.35
N VAL A 219 -12.81 4.03 -0.18
CA VAL A 219 -11.85 3.13 0.47
C VAL A 219 -11.24 2.22 -0.59
N VAL A 220 -9.91 2.05 -0.56
CA VAL A 220 -9.21 1.01 -1.34
C VAL A 220 -8.68 -0.07 -0.39
N ILE A 221 -8.93 -1.34 -0.71
CA ILE A 221 -8.44 -2.51 0.03
C ILE A 221 -7.38 -3.22 -0.82
N SER A 222 -6.16 -3.42 -0.32
CA SER A 222 -5.12 -4.13 -1.07
C SER A 222 -5.33 -5.64 -1.11
N HIS A 223 -5.71 -6.26 0.01
CA HIS A 223 -5.84 -7.71 0.14
C HIS A 223 -6.61 -8.10 1.41
N SER A 224 -6.75 -9.40 1.69
CA SER A 224 -7.70 -9.89 2.69
C SER A 224 -7.20 -10.05 4.13
N HIS A 225 -5.95 -9.71 4.50
CA HIS A 225 -5.46 -9.97 5.87
C HIS A 225 -6.12 -9.06 6.92
N TYR A 226 -6.04 -9.45 8.20
CA TYR A 226 -6.83 -8.85 9.29
C TYR A 226 -6.38 -7.45 9.72
N ASP A 227 -5.17 -7.07 9.33
CA ASP A 227 -4.53 -5.77 9.54
C ASP A 227 -4.77 -4.79 8.38
N HIS A 228 -5.33 -5.26 7.26
CA HIS A 228 -5.64 -4.46 6.07
C HIS A 228 -7.15 -4.37 5.82
N LEU A 229 -7.87 -5.48 6.05
CA LEU A 229 -9.33 -5.57 6.00
C LEU A 229 -9.89 -5.88 7.40
N ASP A 230 -9.98 -4.85 8.25
CA ASP A 230 -10.54 -4.96 9.60
C ASP A 230 -12.09 -4.89 9.60
N VAL A 231 -12.71 -5.88 10.24
CA VAL A 231 -14.18 -5.97 10.35
C VAL A 231 -14.79 -4.84 11.19
N GLY A 232 -14.07 -4.34 12.21
CA GLY A 232 -14.54 -3.21 13.02
C GLY A 232 -14.57 -1.92 12.21
N SER A 233 -13.47 -1.65 11.49
CA SER A 233 -13.34 -0.48 10.61
C SER A 233 -14.36 -0.47 9.49
N VAL A 234 -14.58 -1.61 8.81
CA VAL A 234 -15.61 -1.73 7.76
C VAL A 234 -17.00 -1.42 8.30
N ALA A 235 -17.37 -2.01 9.45
CA ALA A 235 -18.67 -1.74 10.08
C ALA A 235 -18.84 -0.26 10.47
N SER A 236 -17.85 0.37 11.11
CA SER A 236 -17.92 1.79 11.49
C SER A 236 -17.94 2.74 10.29
N LEU A 237 -17.16 2.46 9.24
CA LEU A 237 -17.13 3.28 8.02
C LEU A 237 -18.46 3.18 7.25
N ASN A 238 -18.99 1.96 7.08
CA ASN A 238 -20.27 1.74 6.43
C ASN A 238 -21.44 2.37 7.23
N ALA A 239 -21.43 2.24 8.57
CA ALA A 239 -22.43 2.87 9.43
C ALA A 239 -22.36 4.41 9.44
N ARG A 240 -21.21 5.02 9.13
CA ARG A 240 -21.05 6.48 9.06
C ARG A 240 -21.38 7.08 7.69
N PHE A 241 -20.96 6.43 6.61
CA PHE A 241 -21.02 7.00 5.25
C PHE A 241 -22.00 6.28 4.31
N GLY A 242 -22.39 5.04 4.61
CA GLY A 242 -23.33 4.24 3.81
C GLY A 242 -22.95 4.17 2.32
N GLY A 243 -23.97 4.22 1.45
CA GLY A 243 -23.80 4.14 0.00
C GLY A 243 -23.05 5.31 -0.67
N GLU A 244 -22.79 6.43 0.02
CA GLU A 244 -21.90 7.48 -0.51
C GLU A 244 -20.45 7.01 -0.61
N LEU A 245 -20.00 6.16 0.31
CA LEU A 245 -18.65 5.63 0.31
C LEU A 245 -18.52 4.48 -0.69
N ARG A 246 -17.66 4.65 -1.70
CA ARG A 246 -17.30 3.56 -2.61
C ARG A 246 -16.15 2.71 -2.05
N TRP A 247 -16.34 1.39 -2.05
CA TRP A 247 -15.30 0.42 -1.70
C TRP A 247 -14.68 -0.16 -2.97
N PHE A 248 -13.37 -0.05 -3.13
CA PHE A 248 -12.60 -0.65 -4.23
C PHE A 248 -11.81 -1.85 -3.71
N VAL A 249 -12.03 -3.03 -4.28
CA VAL A 249 -11.50 -4.31 -3.76
C VAL A 249 -11.01 -5.24 -4.88
N PRO A 250 -9.96 -6.06 -4.65
CA PRO A 250 -9.58 -7.14 -5.57
C PRO A 250 -10.64 -8.24 -5.68
N LEU A 251 -10.69 -8.92 -6.85
CA LEU A 251 -11.58 -10.07 -7.12
C LEU A 251 -11.71 -11.07 -5.96
N GLY A 252 -12.96 -11.42 -5.61
CA GLY A 252 -13.31 -12.36 -4.54
C GLY A 252 -13.55 -11.74 -3.15
N LEU A 253 -13.71 -10.42 -3.04
CA LEU A 253 -14.00 -9.70 -1.79
C LEU A 253 -15.38 -9.02 -1.75
N MET A 254 -16.06 -8.83 -2.89
CA MET A 254 -17.42 -8.27 -2.98
C MET A 254 -18.40 -9.06 -2.10
N ASP A 255 -18.39 -10.39 -2.19
CA ASP A 255 -19.19 -11.27 -1.33
C ASP A 255 -18.88 -11.09 0.16
N TRP A 256 -17.69 -10.62 0.56
CA TRP A 256 -17.36 -10.35 1.96
C TRP A 256 -17.86 -8.96 2.39
N LEU A 257 -17.62 -7.92 1.59
CA LEU A 257 -18.14 -6.56 1.83
C LEU A 257 -19.69 -6.53 1.83
N ALA A 258 -20.35 -7.24 0.92
CA ALA A 258 -21.81 -7.31 0.83
C ALA A 258 -22.46 -7.99 2.06
N ARG A 259 -21.73 -8.89 2.75
CA ARG A 259 -22.14 -9.47 4.05
C ARG A 259 -21.84 -8.57 5.25
N MET A 260 -21.22 -7.41 5.02
CA MET A 260 -21.06 -6.30 5.97
C MET A 260 -22.02 -5.13 5.63
N ASP A 261 -23.06 -5.42 4.85
CA ASP A 261 -24.07 -4.48 4.36
C ASP A 261 -23.50 -3.31 3.53
N CYS A 262 -22.31 -3.48 2.91
CA CYS A 262 -21.72 -2.45 2.05
C CYS A 262 -22.33 -2.52 0.64
N GLU A 263 -23.11 -1.50 0.27
CA GLU A 263 -23.87 -1.48 -1.00
C GLU A 263 -23.04 -1.02 -2.21
N ASN A 264 -22.16 -0.03 -2.04
CA ASN A 264 -21.39 0.59 -3.12
C ASN A 264 -19.98 -0.02 -3.24
N VAL A 265 -19.93 -1.28 -3.67
CA VAL A 265 -18.67 -2.03 -3.84
C VAL A 265 -18.33 -2.16 -5.33
N MET A 266 -17.06 -1.89 -5.65
CA MET A 266 -16.45 -2.10 -6.95
C MET A 266 -15.34 -3.12 -6.81
N GLU A 267 -15.50 -4.28 -7.46
CA GLU A 267 -14.53 -5.37 -7.45
C GLU A 267 -13.81 -5.42 -8.80
N LEU A 268 -12.48 -5.53 -8.78
CA LEU A 268 -11.63 -5.40 -9.97
C LEU A 268 -10.52 -6.47 -10.01
N ASP A 269 -10.19 -6.93 -11.21
CA ASP A 269 -8.96 -7.67 -11.51
C ASP A 269 -7.77 -6.72 -11.72
N TRP A 270 -6.55 -7.26 -11.80
CA TRP A 270 -5.38 -6.49 -12.17
C TRP A 270 -5.53 -5.85 -13.56
N TRP A 271 -5.20 -4.56 -13.61
CA TRP A 271 -5.32 -3.66 -14.76
C TRP A 271 -6.74 -3.27 -15.16
N GLU A 272 -7.77 -3.69 -14.42
CA GLU A 272 -9.12 -3.14 -14.54
C GLU A 272 -9.25 -1.81 -13.78
N GLU A 273 -10.11 -0.93 -14.30
CA GLU A 273 -10.25 0.46 -13.86
C GLU A 273 -11.71 0.88 -13.61
N ASN A 274 -11.91 1.80 -12.65
CA ASN A 274 -13.20 2.45 -12.39
C ASN A 274 -13.02 3.83 -11.76
N CYS A 275 -14.10 4.56 -11.50
CA CYS A 275 -14.08 5.88 -10.84
C CYS A 275 -15.01 5.90 -9.61
N VAL A 276 -15.04 7.01 -8.87
CA VAL A 276 -16.16 7.31 -7.97
C VAL A 276 -17.25 8.00 -8.78
N PRO A 277 -18.54 7.58 -8.69
CA PRO A 277 -19.60 8.16 -9.52
C PRO A 277 -19.73 9.68 -9.32
N GLY A 278 -19.64 10.45 -10.43
CA GLY A 278 -19.64 11.91 -10.38
C GLY A 278 -18.25 12.55 -10.33
N HIS A 279 -17.20 11.74 -10.17
CA HIS A 279 -15.78 12.11 -10.24
C HIS A 279 -15.09 11.26 -11.31
N ASP A 280 -15.68 11.26 -12.51
CA ASP A 280 -15.31 10.42 -13.67
C ASP A 280 -13.91 10.75 -14.24
N ASP A 281 -13.27 11.81 -13.75
CA ASP A 281 -11.91 12.26 -14.09
C ASP A 281 -10.83 11.72 -13.14
N ILE A 282 -11.20 11.08 -12.03
CA ILE A 282 -10.29 10.44 -11.08
C ILE A 282 -10.45 8.92 -11.15
N THR A 283 -9.48 8.26 -11.79
CA THR A 283 -9.52 6.83 -12.14
C THR A 283 -8.73 6.00 -11.12
N PHE A 284 -9.35 4.94 -10.61
CA PHE A 284 -8.78 3.93 -9.73
C PHE A 284 -8.53 2.67 -10.55
N VAL A 285 -7.29 2.20 -10.58
CA VAL A 285 -6.87 0.97 -11.25
C VAL A 285 -6.34 0.00 -10.20
N CYS A 286 -6.87 -1.22 -10.15
CA CYS A 286 -6.25 -2.28 -9.36
C CYS A 286 -4.99 -2.75 -10.10
N THR A 287 -3.83 -2.72 -9.47
CA THR A 287 -2.55 -3.09 -10.09
C THR A 287 -1.90 -4.27 -9.36
N PRO A 288 -0.99 -5.03 -9.99
CA PRO A 288 -0.45 -6.22 -9.33
C PRO A 288 0.35 -5.93 -8.06
N SER A 289 0.45 -6.95 -7.20
CA SER A 289 1.36 -7.05 -6.06
C SER A 289 1.82 -8.51 -5.95
N GLN A 290 3.00 -8.75 -5.36
CA GLN A 290 3.47 -10.09 -5.01
C GLN A 290 3.18 -10.38 -3.54
N HIS A 291 1.95 -10.80 -3.24
CA HIS A 291 1.51 -11.16 -1.90
C HIS A 291 0.55 -12.36 -1.93
N TRP A 292 -0.36 -12.48 -0.98
CA TRP A 292 -1.36 -13.55 -0.86
C TRP A 292 -2.58 -13.04 -0.09
N SER A 293 -3.65 -13.84 0.00
CA SER A 293 -4.87 -13.46 0.74
C SER A 293 -5.38 -14.65 1.56
N LYS A 294 -5.60 -14.48 2.87
CA LYS A 294 -6.28 -15.47 3.72
C LYS A 294 -7.08 -14.80 4.84
N ARG A 295 -8.11 -15.46 5.36
CA ARG A 295 -8.85 -15.07 6.59
C ARG A 295 -9.17 -16.28 7.46
N THR A 296 -9.73 -17.35 6.89
CA THR A 296 -10.07 -18.59 7.60
C THR A 296 -9.07 -19.70 7.29
N ALA A 297 -9.25 -20.89 7.88
CA ALA A 297 -8.33 -22.01 7.65
C ALA A 297 -8.26 -22.47 6.19
N LEU A 298 -9.36 -22.31 5.43
CA LEU A 298 -9.64 -22.99 4.15
C LEU A 298 -9.79 -22.02 2.96
N ASP A 299 -9.28 -20.79 3.04
CA ASP A 299 -9.53 -19.72 2.04
C ASP A 299 -8.31 -19.02 1.46
N ASP A 300 -7.10 -19.59 1.63
CA ASP A 300 -5.87 -19.10 1.01
C ASP A 300 -6.10 -18.88 -0.50
N ASN A 301 -5.87 -17.65 -0.94
CA ASN A 301 -5.96 -17.17 -2.31
C ASN A 301 -7.32 -17.41 -2.98
N LYS A 302 -8.42 -17.44 -2.21
CA LYS A 302 -9.78 -17.38 -2.80
C LYS A 302 -10.14 -15.97 -3.27
N SER A 303 -9.68 -14.95 -2.56
CA SER A 303 -9.62 -13.57 -3.07
C SER A 303 -8.23 -13.25 -3.61
N LEU A 304 -8.17 -12.27 -4.51
CA LEU A 304 -6.96 -11.70 -5.06
C LEU A 304 -6.28 -10.77 -4.02
N TRP A 305 -5.12 -10.22 -4.38
CA TRP A 305 -4.39 -9.16 -3.67
C TRP A 305 -3.84 -8.20 -4.73
N GLY A 306 -3.63 -6.94 -4.40
CA GLY A 306 -3.18 -5.93 -5.36
C GLY A 306 -2.66 -4.67 -4.71
N SER A 307 -1.91 -3.91 -5.51
CA SER A 307 -1.67 -2.49 -5.29
C SER A 307 -2.80 -1.66 -5.92
N TRP A 308 -2.83 -0.36 -5.64
CA TRP A 308 -3.78 0.59 -6.22
C TRP A 308 -3.08 1.78 -6.85
N THR A 309 -3.46 2.06 -8.09
CA THR A 309 -3.04 3.22 -8.87
C THR A 309 -4.21 4.20 -8.97
N VAL A 310 -4.03 5.44 -8.51
CA VAL A 310 -5.03 6.51 -8.60
C VAL A 310 -4.51 7.61 -9.52
N LEU A 311 -5.29 7.92 -10.55
CA LEU A 311 -4.96 8.84 -11.63
C LEU A 311 -5.96 9.99 -11.65
N GLY A 312 -5.59 11.14 -11.09
CA GLY A 312 -6.37 12.37 -11.16
C GLY A 312 -5.93 13.30 -12.31
N PRO A 313 -6.67 14.41 -12.52
CA PRO A 313 -6.36 15.39 -13.56
C PRO A 313 -5.05 16.17 -13.34
N GLU A 314 -4.57 16.32 -12.10
CA GLU A 314 -3.29 17.00 -11.81
C GLU A 314 -2.27 16.10 -11.10
N HIS A 315 -2.72 15.12 -10.30
CA HIS A 315 -1.86 14.30 -9.46
C HIS A 315 -2.05 12.79 -9.69
N ARG A 316 -1.00 12.02 -9.40
CA ARG A 316 -1.05 10.54 -9.41
C ARG A 316 -0.55 9.98 -8.09
N PHE A 317 -1.32 9.07 -7.50
CA PHE A 317 -0.99 8.38 -6.26
C PHE A 317 -0.88 6.86 -6.48
N PHE A 318 0.05 6.22 -5.79
CA PHE A 318 0.20 4.76 -5.76
C PHE A 318 0.14 4.25 -4.32
N PHE A 319 -0.56 3.15 -4.09
CA PHE A 319 -0.58 2.43 -2.83
C PHE A 319 -0.14 0.99 -3.07
N ALA A 320 1.01 0.59 -2.53
CA ALA A 320 1.58 -0.73 -2.81
C ALA A 320 0.77 -1.90 -2.20
N GLY A 321 -0.02 -1.63 -1.15
CA GLY A 321 -0.50 -2.68 -0.25
C GLY A 321 0.67 -3.37 0.45
N ASP A 322 0.46 -4.63 0.83
CA ASP A 322 1.58 -5.54 1.08
C ASP A 322 2.11 -6.14 -0.22
N THR A 323 3.43 -6.37 -0.28
CA THR A 323 4.11 -6.99 -1.41
C THR A 323 5.54 -7.41 -1.05
N GLY A 324 6.01 -8.53 -1.59
CA GLY A 324 7.44 -8.76 -1.85
C GLY A 324 7.86 -8.06 -3.15
N TYR A 325 9.16 -8.01 -3.45
CA TYR A 325 9.63 -7.39 -4.69
C TYR A 325 9.32 -8.26 -5.93
N CYS A 326 8.84 -7.65 -7.01
CA CYS A 326 8.53 -8.30 -8.29
C CYS A 326 8.68 -7.34 -9.49
N SER A 327 8.68 -7.86 -10.71
CA SER A 327 8.87 -7.04 -11.93
C SER A 327 7.72 -6.08 -12.22
N SER A 328 6.53 -6.30 -11.64
CA SER A 328 5.34 -5.52 -11.99
C SER A 328 5.43 -4.03 -11.62
N PHE A 329 6.32 -3.63 -10.71
CA PHE A 329 6.52 -2.21 -10.40
C PHE A 329 7.12 -1.43 -11.58
N LEU A 330 7.93 -2.08 -12.42
CA LEU A 330 8.41 -1.52 -13.69
C LEU A 330 7.29 -1.41 -14.73
N GLU A 331 6.35 -2.36 -14.74
CA GLU A 331 5.18 -2.35 -15.63
C GLU A 331 4.22 -1.20 -15.25
N ILE A 332 3.91 -1.07 -13.96
CA ILE A 332 3.12 0.01 -13.38
C ILE A 332 3.78 1.37 -13.64
N GLY A 333 5.09 1.50 -13.37
CA GLY A 333 5.86 2.72 -13.60
C GLY A 333 5.91 3.15 -15.08
N ARG A 334 6.00 2.20 -16.02
CA ARG A 334 5.93 2.49 -17.46
C ARG A 334 4.53 2.89 -17.92
N ARG A 335 3.48 2.23 -17.40
CA ARG A 335 2.09 2.44 -17.84
C ARG A 335 1.44 3.68 -17.22
N PHE A 336 1.80 4.01 -15.98
CA PHE A 336 1.12 5.02 -15.16
C PHE A 336 2.03 6.06 -14.51
N GLY A 337 3.36 5.88 -14.50
CA GLY A 337 4.31 6.85 -13.97
C GLY A 337 4.44 8.13 -14.81
N PRO A 338 5.17 9.14 -14.30
CA PRO A 338 5.74 9.23 -12.95
C PRO A 338 4.68 9.63 -11.90
N PHE A 339 4.64 8.91 -10.78
CA PHE A 339 3.72 9.20 -9.67
C PHE A 339 4.14 10.43 -8.87
N ASP A 340 3.19 11.14 -8.26
CA ASP A 340 3.46 12.28 -7.37
C ASP A 340 3.71 11.86 -5.93
N LEU A 341 3.04 10.81 -5.47
CA LEU A 341 3.27 10.16 -4.19
C LEU A 341 3.04 8.64 -4.31
N ALA A 342 3.89 7.82 -3.69
CA ALA A 342 3.65 6.38 -3.53
C ALA A 342 3.77 5.95 -2.05
N ALA A 343 2.72 5.36 -1.49
CA ALA A 343 2.75 4.74 -0.17
C ALA A 343 3.25 3.29 -0.30
N ILE A 344 4.40 2.99 0.34
CA ILE A 344 5.16 1.73 0.15
C ILE A 344 5.51 1.14 1.52
N PRO A 345 5.30 -0.18 1.76
CA PRO A 345 5.64 -0.84 3.01
C PRO A 345 7.15 -0.86 3.23
N ILE A 346 7.56 -0.74 4.50
CA ILE A 346 8.97 -0.91 4.92
C ILE A 346 9.15 -1.87 6.11
N GLY A 347 8.07 -2.41 6.66
CA GLY A 347 8.07 -3.31 7.83
C GLY A 347 7.50 -4.69 7.52
N ALA A 348 7.57 -5.59 8.51
CA ALA A 348 7.26 -7.02 8.45
C ALA A 348 8.25 -7.91 7.67
N TYR A 349 9.53 -7.51 7.58
CA TYR A 349 10.49 -8.12 6.67
C TYR A 349 11.45 -9.16 7.27
N LEU A 350 11.55 -9.35 8.60
CA LEU A 350 12.46 -10.36 9.18
C LEU A 350 11.74 -11.60 9.77
N PRO A 351 12.29 -12.81 9.56
CA PRO A 351 13.52 -13.12 8.84
C PRO A 351 13.30 -13.16 7.31
N ARG A 352 14.27 -12.66 6.52
CA ARG A 352 14.15 -12.59 5.05
C ARG A 352 13.83 -13.93 4.40
N ASP A 353 14.35 -15.05 4.92
CA ASP A 353 14.10 -16.38 4.35
C ASP A 353 12.64 -16.88 4.48
N VAL A 354 11.85 -16.23 5.34
CA VAL A 354 10.39 -16.43 5.48
C VAL A 354 9.60 -15.27 4.85
N MET A 355 10.10 -14.03 4.91
CA MET A 355 9.32 -12.85 4.52
C MET A 355 9.58 -12.33 3.09
N GLN A 356 10.74 -12.56 2.47
CA GLN A 356 11.12 -11.93 1.19
C GLN A 356 10.15 -12.18 0.02
N GLY A 357 9.42 -13.30 0.03
CA GLY A 357 8.41 -13.57 -1.00
C GLY A 357 7.18 -12.67 -0.90
N GLN A 358 6.89 -12.13 0.28
CA GLN A 358 5.60 -11.55 0.66
C GLN A 358 5.67 -10.13 1.27
N HIS A 359 6.80 -9.73 1.87
CA HIS A 359 7.07 -8.37 2.33
C HIS A 359 8.49 -7.92 1.91
N VAL A 360 8.55 -6.73 1.32
CA VAL A 360 9.82 -6.06 1.00
C VAL A 360 10.56 -5.60 2.25
N ASP A 361 11.89 -5.65 2.20
CA ASP A 361 12.71 -4.88 3.13
C ASP A 361 12.87 -3.42 2.65
N PRO A 362 13.42 -2.49 3.46
CA PRO A 362 13.52 -1.08 3.08
C PRO A 362 14.40 -0.80 1.85
N ALA A 363 15.32 -1.69 1.47
CA ALA A 363 16.12 -1.53 0.26
C ALA A 363 15.32 -1.93 -1.00
N GLU A 364 14.55 -3.01 -0.91
CA GLU A 364 13.56 -3.38 -1.93
C GLU A 364 12.45 -2.33 -2.06
N ALA A 365 11.99 -1.72 -0.96
CA ALA A 365 11.04 -0.61 -0.98
C ALA A 365 11.59 0.62 -1.75
N VAL A 366 12.89 0.94 -1.56
CA VAL A 366 13.56 1.98 -2.36
C VAL A 366 13.64 1.60 -3.84
N GLN A 367 13.81 0.32 -4.18
CA GLN A 367 13.73 -0.14 -5.57
C GLN A 367 12.32 0.08 -6.16
N ILE A 368 11.26 -0.25 -5.43
CA ILE A 368 9.87 0.03 -5.85
C ILE A 368 9.64 1.53 -6.10
N HIS A 369 10.15 2.42 -5.22
CA HIS A 369 10.11 3.87 -5.41
C HIS A 369 10.75 4.31 -6.74
N GLN A 370 11.90 3.73 -7.11
CA GLN A 370 12.58 4.01 -8.38
C GLN A 370 11.81 3.45 -9.58
N ASP A 371 11.33 2.22 -9.51
CA ASP A 371 10.68 1.52 -10.63
C ASP A 371 9.34 2.13 -11.02
N LEU A 372 8.56 2.57 -10.03
CA LEU A 372 7.33 3.35 -10.21
C LEU A 372 7.59 4.75 -10.78
N GLN A 373 8.84 5.21 -10.82
CA GLN A 373 9.22 6.60 -11.13
C GLN A 373 8.50 7.59 -10.18
N ALA A 374 8.38 7.24 -8.90
CA ALA A 374 7.67 8.05 -7.93
C ALA A 374 8.51 9.28 -7.54
N LYS A 375 7.97 10.48 -7.79
CA LYS A 375 8.60 11.76 -7.39
C LYS A 375 8.81 11.80 -5.87
N GLN A 376 7.86 11.23 -5.12
CA GLN A 376 7.93 11.07 -3.68
C GLN A 376 7.28 9.76 -3.20
N SER A 377 7.68 9.28 -2.02
CA SER A 377 7.11 8.13 -1.33
C SER A 377 6.97 8.33 0.18
N VAL A 378 5.97 7.68 0.77
CA VAL A 378 5.70 7.66 2.21
C VAL A 378 5.76 6.23 2.74
N ALA A 379 6.43 6.03 3.87
CA ALA A 379 6.64 4.72 4.47
C ALA A 379 5.44 4.25 5.31
N ILE A 380 4.92 3.06 4.99
CA ILE A 380 3.80 2.41 5.68
C ILE A 380 4.19 1.00 6.19
N HIS A 381 3.23 0.27 6.77
CA HIS A 381 3.39 -1.11 7.25
C HIS A 381 4.44 -1.29 8.37
N TRP A 382 4.72 -0.23 9.13
CA TRP A 382 5.69 -0.25 10.23
C TRP A 382 5.15 0.52 11.46
N GLY A 383 5.92 0.52 12.56
CA GLY A 383 5.69 1.42 13.70
C GLY A 383 4.36 1.23 14.47
N THR A 384 3.56 0.21 14.16
CA THR A 384 2.16 0.12 14.63
C THR A 384 1.79 -1.24 15.21
N PHE A 385 2.09 -2.33 14.49
CA PHE A 385 1.94 -3.72 14.96
C PHE A 385 3.29 -4.46 14.89
N ALA A 386 3.47 -5.48 15.73
CA ALA A 386 4.65 -6.36 15.69
C ALA A 386 4.27 -7.68 14.99
N LEU A 387 4.39 -7.70 13.67
CA LEU A 387 3.95 -8.80 12.80
C LEU A 387 5.09 -9.78 12.48
N ALA A 388 6.32 -9.28 12.49
CA ALA A 388 7.54 -9.99 12.17
C ALA A 388 8.60 -9.78 13.28
N HIS A 389 9.87 -10.10 13.01
CA HIS A 389 10.91 -10.16 14.03
C HIS A 389 11.92 -9.00 14.03
N GLU A 390 11.90 -8.07 13.08
CA GLU A 390 12.78 -6.88 13.09
C GLU A 390 12.51 -5.94 14.27
N TYR A 391 13.56 -5.23 14.74
CA TYR A 391 13.41 -4.24 15.80
C TYR A 391 12.49 -3.10 15.35
N TYR A 392 11.56 -2.65 16.20
CA TYR A 392 10.44 -1.82 15.76
C TYR A 392 10.82 -0.42 15.20
N MET A 393 12.04 0.07 15.50
CA MET A 393 12.63 1.31 14.96
C MET A 393 13.74 1.06 13.92
N GLU A 394 13.95 -0.19 13.50
CA GLU A 394 14.88 -0.59 12.45
C GLU A 394 14.43 -0.18 11.02
N PRO A 395 13.13 -0.24 10.64
CA PRO A 395 12.70 0.13 9.30
C PRO A 395 13.10 1.55 8.83
N PRO A 396 12.93 2.63 9.63
CA PRO A 396 13.36 3.98 9.25
C PRO A 396 14.89 4.12 9.07
N VAL A 397 15.66 3.37 9.86
CA VAL A 397 17.13 3.35 9.81
C VAL A 397 17.57 2.75 8.48
N HIS A 398 17.13 1.53 8.19
CA HIS A 398 17.44 0.84 6.94
C HIS A 398 16.88 1.56 5.69
N LEU A 399 15.74 2.25 5.79
CA LEU A 399 15.21 3.08 4.69
C LEU A 399 16.18 4.22 4.34
N ARG A 400 16.62 5.00 5.34
CA ARG A 400 17.58 6.10 5.13
C ARG A 400 18.89 5.56 4.55
N ASP A 401 19.40 4.47 5.10
CA ASP A 401 20.69 3.91 4.71
C ASP A 401 20.63 3.33 3.27
N ALA A 402 19.48 2.81 2.83
CA ALA A 402 19.23 2.41 1.45
C ALA A 402 19.11 3.60 0.48
N LEU A 403 18.49 4.71 0.90
CA LEU A 403 18.44 5.94 0.11
C LEU A 403 19.84 6.53 -0.11
N GLU A 404 20.67 6.55 0.94
CA GLU A 404 22.05 7.01 0.87
C GLU A 404 22.89 6.13 -0.08
N GLN A 405 22.79 4.79 0.04
CA GLN A 405 23.45 3.84 -0.88
C GLN A 405 23.02 4.00 -2.35
N LYS A 406 21.79 4.43 -2.60
CA LYS A 406 21.27 4.72 -3.95
C LYS A 406 21.54 6.15 -4.43
N GLY A 407 22.15 7.01 -3.61
CA GLY A 407 22.38 8.43 -3.93
C GLY A 407 21.09 9.27 -4.02
N LEU A 408 20.00 8.81 -3.39
CA LEU A 408 18.69 9.43 -3.46
C LEU A 408 18.52 10.50 -2.37
N ASN A 409 17.73 11.53 -2.66
CA ASN A 409 17.42 12.59 -1.71
C ASN A 409 16.57 12.03 -0.55
N PRO A 410 16.97 12.17 0.74
CA PRO A 410 16.18 11.67 1.87
C PRO A 410 14.77 12.28 2.00
N LYS A 411 14.44 13.34 1.24
CA LYS A 411 13.09 13.91 1.15
C LYS A 411 12.21 13.27 0.06
N SER A 412 12.78 12.40 -0.80
CA SER A 412 12.04 11.67 -1.84
C SER A 412 11.30 10.47 -1.27
N PHE A 413 11.85 9.73 -0.30
CA PHE A 413 11.12 8.69 0.43
C PHE A 413 11.27 8.95 1.93
N PHE A 414 10.16 9.27 2.59
CA PHE A 414 10.15 9.71 3.98
C PHE A 414 9.25 8.84 4.87
N THR A 415 9.70 8.64 6.11
CA THR A 415 8.80 8.28 7.21
C THR A 415 8.02 9.51 7.66
N LEU A 416 6.82 9.27 8.15
CA LEU A 416 6.08 10.20 8.98
C LEU A 416 6.12 9.66 10.42
N HIS A 417 6.04 10.53 11.42
CA HIS A 417 5.39 10.11 12.67
C HIS A 417 3.91 9.80 12.38
N HIS A 418 3.21 9.12 13.28
CA HIS A 418 1.75 9.08 13.20
C HIS A 418 1.23 10.54 13.02
N GLU A 419 0.37 10.71 12.02
CA GLU A 419 -0.19 11.96 11.48
C GLU A 419 0.74 13.16 11.15
N GLN A 420 2.03 12.98 10.88
CA GLN A 420 2.82 14.10 10.33
C GLN A 420 2.33 14.48 8.91
N ARG A 421 1.81 15.70 8.72
CA ARG A 421 1.31 16.19 7.42
C ARG A 421 2.46 16.53 6.45
N ARG A 422 2.25 16.25 5.15
CA ARG A 422 3.00 16.89 4.05
C ARG A 422 2.07 17.30 2.92
N GLU A 423 2.37 18.44 2.29
CA GLU A 423 1.56 19.08 1.27
C GLU A 423 2.47 19.58 0.13
N LYS A 424 1.90 19.67 -1.08
CA LYS A 424 2.60 20.06 -2.31
C LYS A 424 1.96 21.31 -2.92
N SER A 425 2.27 22.49 -2.36
CA SER A 425 1.69 23.76 -2.83
C SER A 425 2.29 24.23 -4.16
N ARG A 426 1.46 24.87 -4.99
CA ARG A 426 1.86 25.50 -6.27
C ARG A 426 2.40 26.91 -6.00
N LYS A 427 3.52 27.27 -6.62
CA LYS A 427 4.03 28.64 -6.60
C LYS A 427 3.29 29.47 -7.66
N MET A 428 2.25 30.22 -7.26
CA MET A 428 1.69 31.27 -8.11
C MET A 428 2.56 32.55 -8.03
N PRO A 429 2.67 33.34 -9.11
CA PRO A 429 3.34 34.64 -9.07
C PRO A 429 2.40 35.71 -8.50
N SER A 430 2.70 36.23 -7.31
CA SER A 430 1.99 37.36 -6.69
C SER A 430 2.82 38.64 -6.75
N CYS A 431 2.15 39.77 -7.02
CA CYS A 431 2.77 41.10 -6.95
C CYS A 431 2.94 41.58 -5.49
N SER A 432 3.49 42.78 -5.30
CA SER A 432 4.16 43.18 -4.06
C SER A 432 3.30 43.85 -2.97
N ASP A 433 3.86 43.83 -1.75
CA ASP A 433 3.73 44.77 -0.62
C ASP A 433 2.38 44.97 0.11
N SER A 434 2.32 44.48 1.37
CA SER A 434 2.44 45.37 2.56
C SER A 434 2.52 44.58 3.88
N GLU A 435 3.00 45.22 4.95
CA GLU A 435 3.37 44.58 6.23
C GLU A 435 2.22 44.47 7.25
N SER A 436 2.18 43.37 8.02
CA SER A 436 1.87 43.43 9.47
C SER A 436 2.43 42.21 10.22
N LYS A 437 2.63 42.37 11.53
CA LYS A 437 3.20 41.37 12.46
C LYS A 437 2.09 40.43 12.97
N ASP A 438 2.38 39.16 13.29
CA ASP A 438 2.81 38.77 14.65
C ASP A 438 3.07 37.25 14.79
N SER A 439 3.67 36.86 15.94
CA SER A 439 3.78 35.50 16.49
C SER A 439 4.67 34.47 15.75
N GLY A 440 5.34 33.61 16.51
CA GLY A 440 6.34 32.67 16.00
C GLY A 440 5.77 31.31 15.58
N MET A 441 5.89 30.98 14.30
CA MET A 441 5.59 29.65 13.76
C MET A 441 6.82 29.09 13.03
N TRP A 442 7.21 27.84 13.33
CA TRP A 442 8.43 27.21 12.82
C TRP A 442 8.30 26.82 11.34
N SER A 443 8.56 27.78 10.44
CA SER A 443 8.63 27.54 8.99
C SER A 443 10.03 27.06 8.57
N VAL A 444 10.14 25.83 8.07
CA VAL A 444 11.39 25.31 7.47
C VAL A 444 11.50 25.81 6.03
N MET A 445 11.84 27.08 5.86
CA MET A 445 12.29 27.59 4.57
C MET A 445 13.71 27.08 4.28
N ILE A 446 13.90 26.48 3.09
CA ILE A 446 15.23 26.34 2.49
C ILE A 446 15.19 27.10 1.17
N SER A 447 15.79 28.29 1.17
CA SER A 447 16.08 29.07 -0.02
C SER A 447 17.17 28.37 -0.84
N GLY A 448 16.95 28.20 -2.14
CA GLY A 448 18.03 27.79 -3.05
C GLY A 448 19.03 28.93 -3.22
N LEU A 449 20.32 28.60 -3.14
CA LEU A 449 21.40 29.41 -3.69
C LEU A 449 21.64 28.96 -5.13
N ASP A 450 21.15 29.73 -6.11
CA ASP A 450 21.98 30.25 -7.22
C ASP A 450 21.25 31.39 -7.96
N GLU A 451 22.02 32.29 -8.57
CA GLU A 451 21.72 33.34 -9.56
C GLU A 451 22.74 34.50 -9.37
N GLY A 452 23.98 34.28 -9.81
CA GLY A 452 25.13 35.17 -9.58
C GLY A 452 25.78 35.73 -10.84
N LEU A 453 25.11 36.66 -11.52
CA LEU A 453 25.67 37.67 -12.45
C LEU A 453 26.62 37.19 -13.59
N GLY A 454 26.12 37.22 -14.83
CA GLY A 454 26.97 37.64 -15.97
C GLY A 454 27.33 39.13 -15.87
N PRO A 455 28.28 39.64 -16.69
CA PRO A 455 27.88 39.94 -18.07
C PRO A 455 29.00 39.92 -19.16
N GLU A 456 28.56 40.30 -20.36
CA GLU A 456 29.28 40.91 -21.50
C GLU A 456 30.08 40.08 -22.53
N LEU A 457 29.92 40.55 -23.77
CA LEU A 457 30.43 40.03 -25.03
C LEU A 457 31.82 40.59 -25.34
N VAL A 458 32.71 39.77 -25.92
CA VAL A 458 33.69 40.22 -26.92
C VAL A 458 33.81 39.15 -28.02
N SER A 459 34.02 39.58 -29.27
CA SER A 459 34.23 38.74 -30.46
C SER A 459 35.69 38.76 -30.92
N GLY A 460 36.23 37.67 -31.50
CA GLY A 460 37.56 37.75 -32.15
C GLY A 460 38.22 36.44 -32.61
N ALA A 461 37.95 36.08 -33.87
CA ALA A 461 38.84 35.48 -34.89
C ALA A 461 40.09 34.61 -34.57
N SER A 462 40.28 33.61 -35.46
CA SER A 462 41.54 33.03 -36.00
C SER A 462 42.42 32.10 -35.14
N ALA A 463 42.89 31.04 -35.82
CA ALA A 463 43.92 30.06 -35.43
C ALA A 463 45.30 30.52 -36.01
N PRO A 464 46.39 29.70 -36.20
CA PRO A 464 46.54 28.23 -36.20
C PRO A 464 47.80 27.66 -35.47
N GLU A 465 48.07 26.36 -35.71
CA GLU A 465 49.37 25.65 -35.55
C GLU A 465 49.91 25.45 -34.09
N ASP A 466 50.72 24.42 -33.76
CA ASP A 466 51.46 23.47 -34.61
C ASP A 466 51.65 22.03 -34.02
N GLU A 467 52.43 21.19 -34.71
CA GLU A 467 52.68 19.72 -34.59
C GLU A 467 53.00 19.07 -33.21
N GLY A 468 52.98 17.72 -33.16
CA GLY A 468 53.69 16.94 -32.12
C GLY A 468 53.31 15.45 -31.95
N GLU A 469 53.85 14.53 -32.76
CA GLU A 469 53.70 13.07 -32.55
C GLU A 469 54.64 12.49 -31.47
N SER A 470 54.23 11.40 -30.79
CA SER A 470 54.97 10.11 -30.77
C SER A 470 54.35 9.05 -29.84
N HIS A 471 54.61 7.76 -30.15
CA HIS A 471 54.11 6.58 -29.44
C HIS A 471 55.11 5.97 -28.43
N ALA A 472 54.55 5.18 -27.50
CA ALA A 472 54.95 3.81 -27.09
C ALA A 472 55.25 3.63 -25.58
N GLY A 473 54.75 2.54 -24.97
CA GLY A 473 55.03 2.22 -23.56
C GLY A 473 54.12 1.22 -22.83
N GLU A 474 53.75 0.10 -23.46
CA GLU A 474 53.26 -1.11 -22.76
C GLU A 474 54.44 -1.94 -22.18
N PRO A 475 54.27 -3.00 -21.35
CA PRO A 475 53.04 -3.57 -20.75
C PRO A 475 53.18 -4.00 -19.26
N ALA A 476 52.22 -4.81 -18.80
CA ALA A 476 52.38 -6.02 -17.96
C ALA A 476 51.88 -6.01 -16.49
N GLU A 477 51.40 -7.20 -16.09
CA GLU A 477 50.77 -7.55 -14.81
C GLU A 477 51.78 -7.80 -13.68
N CYS A 478 51.31 -7.88 -12.42
CA CYS A 478 52.01 -8.66 -11.38
C CYS A 478 51.03 -9.25 -10.35
N VAL A 479 51.51 -10.25 -9.59
CA VAL A 479 50.69 -11.28 -8.92
C VAL A 479 50.66 -11.12 -7.38
N SER A 480 49.74 -11.83 -6.74
CA SER A 480 49.24 -11.65 -5.37
C SER A 480 50.09 -12.25 -4.21
N LEU A 481 49.79 -11.79 -2.98
CA LEU A 481 50.03 -12.42 -1.65
C LEU A 481 51.49 -12.47 -1.10
N PRO A 482 51.71 -12.72 0.22
CA PRO A 482 50.88 -12.49 1.42
C PRO A 482 51.65 -11.79 2.59
N GLY A 483 50.99 -11.53 3.74
CA GLY A 483 51.69 -11.29 5.01
C GLY A 483 50.83 -10.75 6.17
N GLU A 484 50.90 -11.38 7.36
CA GLU A 484 50.31 -10.89 8.60
C GLU A 484 51.31 -10.07 9.45
N ALA A 485 50.82 -9.08 10.21
CA ALA A 485 51.53 -8.52 11.37
C ALA A 485 50.53 -7.95 12.40
N ASN A 486 50.85 -8.05 13.69
CA ASN A 486 49.94 -7.73 14.80
C ASN A 486 50.55 -6.71 15.77
N CYS A 487 49.88 -5.57 15.98
CA CYS A 487 50.21 -4.51 16.94
C CYS A 487 48.98 -3.60 17.15
N GLY A 488 48.69 -2.99 18.29
CA GLY A 488 49.30 -3.10 19.61
C GLY A 488 49.25 -1.78 20.40
N MET A 489 48.80 -1.86 21.67
CA MET A 489 48.90 -0.84 22.74
C MET A 489 47.92 0.37 22.80
N ARG A 490 47.47 0.61 24.05
CA ARG A 490 47.12 1.88 24.72
C ARG A 490 45.81 2.63 24.40
N ARG A 491 44.83 2.40 25.30
CA ARG A 491 43.94 3.45 25.83
C ARG A 491 44.74 4.44 26.69
N LYS A 492 44.35 5.73 26.70
CA LYS A 492 44.09 6.53 27.92
C LYS A 492 43.79 8.01 27.59
N ASN A 493 42.64 8.51 28.04
CA ASN A 493 42.60 9.37 29.23
C ASN A 493 41.17 9.48 29.76
N ASP A 494 41.06 9.64 31.07
CA ASP A 494 39.81 9.66 31.82
C ASP A 494 39.36 11.12 32.05
N PHE A 495 38.04 11.34 32.23
CA PHE A 495 37.56 12.39 33.12
C PHE A 495 36.28 11.92 33.81
N SER A 496 36.27 11.96 35.15
CA SER A 496 35.21 11.42 36.00
C SER A 496 34.28 12.52 36.52
N TRP A 497 33.00 12.22 36.64
CA TRP A 497 32.05 13.03 37.41
C TRP A 497 31.86 12.46 38.82
N THR A 498 32.03 13.30 39.84
CA THR A 498 31.82 12.96 41.25
C THR A 498 30.53 13.57 41.78
N LEU A 499 29.61 12.75 42.29
CA LEU A 499 28.52 13.24 43.14
C LEU A 499 29.04 13.52 44.56
N SER A 500 28.54 14.57 45.21
CA SER A 500 27.75 14.47 46.45
C SER A 500 27.40 15.83 47.07
N ASN A 501 26.27 15.86 47.78
CA ASN A 501 25.85 16.83 48.81
C ASN A 501 25.46 18.27 48.41
N LEU A 502 24.72 19.02 49.24
CA LEU A 502 23.46 18.72 49.97
C LEU A 502 22.90 20.03 50.61
N ARG A 503 21.65 20.43 50.32
CA ARG A 503 20.85 21.41 51.12
C ARG A 503 21.47 22.83 51.26
N LEU A 504 20.82 23.89 51.78
CA LEU A 504 19.43 24.15 52.20
C LEU A 504 19.18 25.68 52.08
N ILE A 505 18.05 26.11 51.50
CA ILE A 505 16.99 26.90 52.17
C ILE A 505 15.67 26.33 51.63
#